data_AF-A0A619AIL7-F1
#
_entry.id   AF-A0A619AIL7-F1
#
_cell.length_a   1.000
_cell.length_b   1.000
_cell.length_c   1.000
_cell.angle_alpha   90.00
_cell.angle_beta   90.00
_cell.angle_gamma   90.00
#
_symmetry.space_group_name_H-M   'P 1'
#
loop_
_entity.id
_entity.type
_entity.pdbx_description
1 polymer ?
#
loop_
_entity_poly.entity_id
_entity_poly.type
_entity_poly.pdbx_seq_one_letter_code
_entity_poly.pdbx_strand_id
1 'polypeptide(L)' 'MKKNSCIHASGNFEFLAMTFARMEAQGREVNMSAVTGNMDDRQREWFLERYRFWLESYTGNAGETDKSDITR' A
#
# COMPACT_ATOMS: atom_id res chain seq x y z
N MET A 1 20.21 -15.38 16.14
CA MET A 1 19.77 -14.77 14.86
C MET A 1 18.33 -15.16 14.58
N LYS A 2 17.35 -14.26 14.79
CA LYS A 2 15.96 -14.45 14.34
C LYS A 2 15.83 -13.81 12.96
N LYS A 3 15.91 -14.61 11.90
CA LYS A 3 15.99 -14.14 10.49
C LYS A 3 14.69 -14.36 9.69
N ASN A 4 13.57 -14.67 10.36
CA ASN A 4 12.34 -15.07 9.69
C ASN A 4 11.23 -13.99 9.78
N SER A 5 11.31 -13.05 10.72
CA SER A 5 10.25 -12.04 10.93
C SER A 5 10.31 -10.87 9.95
N CYS A 6 11.47 -10.53 9.37
CA CYS A 6 11.56 -9.37 8.47
C CYS A 6 10.93 -9.64 7.10
N ILE A 7 11.01 -10.87 6.58
CA ILE A 7 10.49 -11.21 5.24
C ILE A 7 8.94 -11.19 5.25
N HIS A 8 8.32 -11.70 6.32
CA HIS A 8 6.87 -11.65 6.50
C HIS A 8 6.37 -10.22 6.80
N ALA A 9 7.14 -9.42 7.52
CA ALA A 9 6.79 -8.03 7.79
C ALA A 9 6.83 -7.18 6.52
N SER A 10 7.88 -7.28 5.70
CA SER A 10 8.01 -6.49 4.47
C SER A 10 6.90 -6.79 3.46
N GLY A 11 6.55 -8.07 3.26
CA GLY A 11 5.44 -8.45 2.37
C GLY A 11 4.08 -7.94 2.87
N ASN A 12 3.85 -7.99 4.18
CA ASN A 12 2.61 -7.47 4.77
C ASN A 12 2.52 -5.94 4.65
N PHE A 13 3.62 -5.21 4.86
CA PHE A 13 3.61 -3.75 4.74
C PHE A 13 3.46 -3.29 3.29
N GLU A 14 4.07 -4.00 2.34
CA GLU A 14 3.88 -3.75 0.90
C GLU A 14 2.41 -3.91 0.50
N PHE A 15 1.77 -5.00 0.94
CA PHE A 15 0.35 -5.25 0.70
C PHE A 15 -0.55 -4.16 1.31
N LEU A 16 -0.26 -3.73 2.54
CA LEU A 16 -1.00 -2.65 3.18
C LEU A 16 -0.83 -1.33 2.41
N ALA A 17 0.39 -0.98 2.00
CA ALA A 17 0.65 0.24 1.24
C ALA A 17 -0.15 0.27 -0.07
N MET A 18 -0.13 -0.83 -0.83
CA MET A 18 -0.96 -0.99 -2.04
C MET A 18 -2.45 -0.87 -1.76
N THR A 19 -2.95 -1.57 -0.74
CA THR A 19 -4.39 -1.61 -0.43
C THR A 19 -4.91 -0.24 -0.04
N PHE A 20 -4.20 0.46 0.83
CA PHE A 20 -4.61 1.79 1.28
C PHE A 20 -4.51 2.82 0.15
N ALA A 21 -3.46 2.76 -0.68
CA ALA A 21 -3.32 3.66 -1.82
C ALA A 21 -4.48 3.48 -2.82
N ARG A 22 -4.89 2.23 -3.08
CA ARG A 22 -6.05 1.93 -3.92
C ARG A 22 -7.35 2.44 -3.30
N MET A 23 -7.50 2.32 -1.98
CA MET A 23 -8.68 2.82 -1.27
C MET A 23 -8.80 4.34 -1.40
N GLU A 24 -7.72 5.09 -1.18
CA GLU A 24 -7.72 6.55 -1.33
C GLU A 24 -7.97 6.96 -2.79
N ALA A 25 -7.36 6.29 -3.77
CA ALA A 25 -7.62 6.54 -5.18
C ALA A 25 -9.09 6.29 -5.58
N GLN A 26 -9.79 5.39 -4.89
CA GLN A 26 -11.23 5.13 -5.06
C GLN A 26 -12.12 6.10 -4.28
N GLY A 27 -11.55 7.10 -3.61
CA GLY A 27 -12.30 8.07 -2.79
C GLY A 27 -12.76 7.51 -1.44
N ARG A 28 -12.21 6.39 -0.98
CA ARG A 28 -12.48 5.86 0.36
C ARG A 28 -11.56 6.52 1.37
N GLU A 29 -12.11 6.92 2.51
CA GLU A 29 -11.33 7.48 3.61
C GLU A 29 -10.38 6.42 4.20
N VAL A 30 -9.10 6.80 4.32
CA VAL A 30 -8.06 5.98 4.95
C VAL A 30 -7.57 6.69 6.21
N ASN A 31 -7.74 6.06 7.38
CA ASN A 31 -7.17 6.58 8.62
C ASN A 31 -5.69 6.22 8.73
N MET A 32 -4.85 7.08 8.16
CA MET A 32 -3.40 6.87 8.11
C MET A 32 -2.73 6.84 9.50
N SER A 33 -3.28 7.56 10.46
CA SER A 33 -2.80 7.56 11.85
C SER A 33 -3.02 6.21 12.53
N ALA A 34 -4.16 5.55 12.27
CA ALA A 34 -4.42 4.21 12.79
C ALA A 34 -3.52 3.16 12.14
N VAL A 35 -3.24 3.28 10.84
CA VAL A 35 -2.35 2.38 10.09
C VAL A 35 -0.91 2.47 10.59
N THR A 36 -0.42 3.69 10.82
CA THR A 36 0.97 3.93 11.23
C THR A 36 1.19 3.87 12.74
N GLY A 37 0.12 3.83 13.56
CA GLY A 37 0.22 3.87 15.02
C GLY A 37 0.96 2.69 15.65
N ASN A 38 1.06 1.55 14.94
CA ASN A 38 1.80 0.36 15.39
C ASN A 38 3.19 0.22 14.74
N MET A 39 3.60 1.17 13.90
CA MET A 39 4.87 1.13 13.18
C MET A 39 5.95 1.91 13.93
N ASP A 40 7.18 1.40 13.93
CA ASP A 40 8.34 2.21 14.30
C ASP A 40 8.67 3.26 13.23
N ASP A 41 9.60 4.17 13.52
CA ASP A 41 9.94 5.28 12.62
C ASP A 41 10.37 4.82 11.23
N ARG A 42 11.18 3.75 11.14
CA ARG A 42 11.71 3.24 9.87
C ARG A 42 10.62 2.52 9.08
N GLN A 43 9.79 1.75 9.77
CA GLN A 43 8.64 1.08 9.16
C GLN A 43 7.62 2.08 8.62
N ARG A 44 7.36 3.15 9.38
CA ARG A 44 6.45 4.23 8.99
C ARG A 44 6.97 4.99 7.79
N GLU A 45 8.25 5.37 7.78
CA GLU A 45 8.86 6.06 6.65
C GLU A 45 8.80 5.21 5.38
N TRP A 46 9.21 3.94 5.47
CA TRP A 46 9.13 3.00 4.35
C TRP A 46 7.69 2.81 3.86
N PHE A 47 6.74 2.65 4.78
CA PHE A 47 5.33 2.49 4.43
C PHE A 47 4.80 3.73 3.69
N LEU A 48 5.10 4.93 4.18
CA LEU A 48 4.66 6.19 3.58
C LEU A 48 5.24 6.39 2.18
N GLU A 49 6.50 6.00 1.96
CA GLU A 49 7.13 6.04 0.64
C GLU A 49 6.42 5.11 -0.35
N ARG A 50 6.20 3.84 0.03
CA ARG A 50 5.50 2.87 -0.83
C ARG A 50 4.04 3.26 -1.06
N TYR A 51 3.37 3.78 -0.03
CA TYR A 51 2.00 4.28 -0.13
C TYR A 51 1.87 5.36 -1.21
N ARG A 52 2.74 6.38 -1.17
CA ARG A 52 2.75 7.47 -2.15
C ARG A 52 3.03 6.97 -3.56
N PHE A 53 4.01 6.06 -3.72
CA PHE A 53 4.33 5.43 -4.99
C PHE A 53 3.11 4.75 -5.63
N TRP A 54 2.36 3.96 -4.85
CA TRP A 54 1.17 3.28 -5.35
C TRP A 54 0.00 4.23 -5.59
N LEU A 55 -0.17 5.25 -4.73
CA LEU A 55 -1.22 6.25 -4.90
C LEU A 55 -1.04 6.99 -6.22
N GLU A 56 0.18 7.47 -6.48
CA GLU A 56 0.53 8.11 -7.75
C GLU A 56 0.30 7.16 -8.94
N SER A 57 0.62 5.87 -8.80
CA SER A 57 0.35 4.87 -9.83
C SER A 57 -1.16 4.71 -10.13
N TYR A 58 -2.01 4.79 -9.11
CA TYR A 58 -3.47 4.68 -9.27
C TYR A 58 -4.13 5.97 -9.75
N THR A 59 -3.62 7.13 -9.35
CA THR A 59 -4.19 8.44 -9.72
C THR A 59 -3.60 8.99 -11.01
N GLY A 60 -2.33 8.72 -11.28
CA GLY A 60 -1.60 9.12 -12.48
C GLY A 60 -1.87 8.23 -13.69
N ASN A 61 -2.41 7.03 -13.48
CA ASN A 61 -2.82 6.09 -14.53
C ASN A 61 -4.34 5.86 -14.59
N ALA A 62 -5.13 6.84 -14.13
CA ALA A 62 -6.60 6.83 -14.10
C ALA A 62 -7.27 6.80 -15.51
N GLY A 63 -6.57 6.31 -16.53
CA GLY A 63 -7.05 6.14 -17.90
C GLY A 63 -6.93 4.73 -18.48
N GLU A 64 -6.32 3.75 -17.81
CA GLU A 64 -6.17 2.42 -18.41
C GLU A 64 -6.21 1.29 -17.35
N THR A 65 -7.38 1.09 -16.74
CA THR A 65 -7.76 -0.27 -16.35
C THR A 65 -8.40 -0.91 -17.57
N ASP A 66 -7.58 -1.55 -18.39
CA ASP A 66 -8.05 -2.58 -19.28
C ASP A 66 -8.85 -3.59 -18.46
N LYS A 67 -10.16 -3.61 -18.69
CA LYS A 67 -11.08 -4.63 -18.19
C LYS A 67 -10.97 -5.84 -19.11
N SER A 68 -9.79 -6.45 -19.17
CA SER A 68 -9.63 -7.83 -19.62
C SER A 68 -8.87 -8.52 -18.49
N ASP A 69 -9.56 -9.11 -17.53
CA ASP A 69 -9.70 -10.56 -17.49
C ASP A 69 -10.70 -10.99 -16.39
N ILE A 70 -11.97 -10.65 -16.59
CA ILE A 70 -13.08 -11.45 -16.02
C ILE A 70 -14.00 -11.80 -17.17
N THR A 71 -13.52 -12.63 -18.10
CA THR A 71 -14.29 -13.67 -18.81
C THR A 71 -13.31 -14.49 -19.66
N ARG A 72 -12.74 -15.57 -19.12
CA ARG A 72 -12.67 -16.87 -19.81
C ARG A 72 -12.31 -17.99 -18.85
#